data_AF-A0A956L0B7-F1
#
_entry.id   AF-A0A956L0B7-F1
#
_cell.length_a   1.000
_cell.length_b   1.000
_cell.length_c   1.000
_cell.angle_alpha   90.00
_cell.angle_beta   90.00
_cell.angle_gamma   90.00
#
_symmetry.space_group_name_H-M   'P 1'
#
loop_
_entity.id
_entity.type
_entity.pdbx_description
1 polymer ?
#
loop_
_entity_poly.entity_id
_entity_poly.type
_entity_poly.pdbx_seq_one_letter_code
_entity_poly.pdbx_strand_id
1 'polypeptide(L)'
;MTRKALDSVRRLLSRRRALQGGSALITTAAIGCGDDGASAADATGSSTTGDDEGESGSTSAVADGDSSTGSGSGADSTGDSTGSTTDPTDTDEGTSTGEPQDLLEQIDHIIVVCMENRSFDHYLGARALVEGIAEVDGLTGTETNLDQNGMPVGVFQMDNFQPEDPPHGWDASHAQWNDGANDGFVTEHFAQVGDAVKHEVMGYHVREHLPIYYALADAYTTCDAWFCGLLGPTWPNRYYLHAASSSGTTSNVPASPGPTSIQALCNDHGISNRNYYDGLAAWRWAAYPISGFAGTASIDQFFDKLANGGLEQVVIIDPDFLSNDDHPSHDIQLGQAFIASIYQALANSRYWERSLLIITYDEHGGFFDHVAPPTTVDDNGPEFTQLGFRVPTLVIGPHVRAGAVDHTVF
;
A
#
# COMPACT_ATOMS: atom_id res chain seq x y z
N MET A 1 -28.81 21.49 -3.20
CA MET A 1 -28.97 20.72 -1.94
C MET A 1 -29.34 21.67 -0.81
N THR A 2 -30.30 21.31 0.04
CA THR A 2 -30.64 22.12 1.22
C THR A 2 -29.64 21.82 2.34
N ARG A 3 -29.15 22.85 3.04
CA ARG A 3 -28.17 22.74 4.17
C ARG A 3 -28.53 21.66 5.21
N LYS A 4 -29.82 21.34 5.36
CA LYS A 4 -30.31 20.28 6.25
C LYS A 4 -29.92 18.86 5.84
N ALA A 5 -29.76 18.57 4.54
CA ALA A 5 -29.33 17.25 4.08
C ALA A 5 -27.84 17.02 4.37
N LEU A 6 -27.02 18.05 4.17
CA LEU A 6 -25.59 18.06 4.51
C LEU A 6 -25.35 17.92 6.02
N ASP A 7 -26.13 18.58 6.86
CA ASP A 7 -25.97 18.47 8.32
C ASP A 7 -26.39 17.09 8.89
N SER A 8 -27.33 16.39 8.24
CA SER A 8 -27.67 15.01 8.62
C SER A 8 -26.58 14.00 8.26
N VAL A 9 -25.93 14.17 7.10
CA VAL A 9 -24.76 13.38 6.68
C VAL A 9 -23.57 13.65 7.62
N ARG A 10 -23.32 14.92 7.98
CA ARG A 10 -22.29 15.32 8.96
C ARG A 10 -22.49 14.69 10.34
N ARG A 11 -23.74 14.59 10.81
CA ARG A 11 -24.05 13.93 12.10
C ARG A 11 -23.86 12.42 12.07
N LEU A 12 -24.09 11.76 10.93
CA LEU A 12 -23.89 10.32 10.77
C LEU A 12 -22.40 9.96 10.69
N LEU A 13 -21.59 10.74 9.98
CA LEU A 13 -20.14 10.56 9.91
C LEU A 13 -19.44 10.84 11.25
N SER A 14 -19.90 11.82 12.04
CA SER A 14 -19.34 12.11 13.37
C SER A 14 -19.63 11.04 14.43
N ARG A 15 -20.60 10.14 14.20
CA ARG A 15 -21.04 9.14 15.19
C ARG A 15 -20.42 7.75 14.99
N ARG A 16 -19.64 7.54 13.93
CA ARG A 16 -18.81 6.33 13.73
C ARG A 16 -17.33 6.71 13.81
N ARG A 17 -16.81 6.88 15.03
CA ARG A 17 -15.37 6.87 15.29
C ARG A 17 -14.88 5.43 15.12
N ALA A 18 -14.54 5.04 13.89
CA ALA A 18 -13.76 3.82 13.56
C ALA A 18 -13.35 3.69 12.08
N LEU A 19 -13.65 4.65 11.19
CA LEU A 19 -13.19 4.61 9.79
C LEU A 19 -12.33 5.85 9.52
N GLN A 20 -11.06 5.79 9.94
CA GLN A 20 -10.09 6.87 9.78
C GLN A 20 -9.32 6.82 8.45
N GLY A 21 -9.45 5.77 7.62
CA GLY A 21 -8.63 5.63 6.41
C GLY A 21 -8.81 6.75 5.37
N GLY A 22 -10.04 7.12 5.00
CA GLY A 22 -10.28 8.06 3.91
C GLY A 22 -9.86 9.51 4.17
N SER A 23 -10.02 10.00 5.41
CA SER A 23 -9.55 11.35 5.78
C SER A 23 -8.07 11.36 6.18
N ALA A 24 -7.53 10.29 6.78
CA ALA A 24 -6.12 10.23 7.12
C ALA A 24 -5.24 10.17 5.87
N LEU A 25 -5.65 9.42 4.84
CA LEU A 25 -4.94 9.30 3.56
C LEU A 25 -4.66 10.66 2.90
N ILE A 26 -5.67 11.53 2.87
CA ILE A 26 -5.57 12.85 2.23
C ILE A 26 -4.89 13.87 3.15
N THR A 27 -5.01 13.71 4.47
CA THR A 27 -4.31 14.57 5.44
C THR A 27 -2.81 14.31 5.37
N THR A 28 -2.40 13.05 5.48
CA THR A 28 -0.99 12.69 5.61
C THR A 28 -0.27 12.86 4.28
N ALA A 29 -0.88 12.46 3.14
CA ALA A 29 -0.29 12.64 1.81
C ALA A 29 -0.18 14.11 1.33
N ALA A 30 -0.66 15.11 2.07
CA ALA A 30 -0.68 16.52 1.68
C ALA A 30 0.15 17.47 2.57
N ILE A 31 0.76 17.00 3.66
CA ILE A 31 1.50 17.87 4.60
C ILE A 31 3.01 17.85 4.27
N GLY A 32 3.55 18.93 3.71
CA GLY A 32 4.99 19.04 3.37
C GLY A 32 5.78 19.94 4.33
N CYS A 33 7.06 19.60 4.54
CA CYS A 33 8.16 20.51 4.88
C CYS A 33 9.37 20.13 3.99
N GLY A 34 9.93 21.10 3.25
CA GLY A 34 11.19 20.99 2.47
C GLY A 34 12.43 21.04 3.38
N ASP A 35 13.69 20.91 2.95
CA ASP A 35 14.42 20.90 1.67
C ASP A 35 15.64 19.93 1.88
N ASP A 36 16.30 19.35 0.87
CA ASP A 36 17.43 19.95 0.17
C ASP A 36 17.72 19.24 -1.17
N GLY A 37 18.03 20.04 -2.18
CA GLY A 37 18.13 19.61 -3.57
C GLY A 37 19.45 18.95 -3.99
N ALA A 38 19.40 18.31 -5.16
CA ALA A 38 20.56 18.13 -6.02
C ALA A 38 20.13 18.21 -7.49
N SER A 39 20.73 19.16 -8.19
CA SER A 39 20.56 19.46 -9.61
C SER A 39 21.01 18.31 -10.51
N ALA A 40 20.21 18.03 -11.54
CA ALA A 40 20.61 17.25 -12.69
C ALA A 40 21.79 17.90 -13.43
N ALA A 41 22.86 17.14 -13.66
CA ALA A 41 23.92 17.47 -14.60
C ALA A 41 24.13 16.31 -15.58
N ASP A 42 23.94 16.67 -16.84
CA ASP A 42 24.21 15.95 -18.06
C ASP A 42 25.67 15.47 -18.15
N ALA A 43 25.91 14.21 -18.54
CA ALA A 43 27.23 13.72 -18.89
C ALA A 43 27.16 12.66 -20.00
N THR A 44 27.30 13.18 -21.22
CA THR A 44 27.70 12.45 -22.41
C THR A 44 29.10 11.84 -22.24
N GLY A 45 29.29 10.65 -22.81
CA GLY A 45 30.51 9.87 -22.65
C GLY A 45 31.75 10.43 -23.34
N SER A 46 32.91 10.03 -22.83
CA SER A 46 34.11 9.81 -23.65
C SER A 46 35.12 8.93 -22.91
N SER A 47 35.52 7.89 -23.62
CA SER A 47 36.62 6.98 -23.30
C SER A 47 37.96 7.72 -23.22
N THR A 48 38.83 7.34 -22.28
CA THR A 48 40.28 7.19 -22.57
C THR A 48 40.99 6.36 -21.50
N THR A 49 41.89 5.54 -22.01
CA THR A 49 42.82 4.61 -21.38
C THR A 49 43.94 5.29 -20.59
N GLY A 50 44.48 4.62 -19.59
CA GLY A 50 45.78 4.96 -19.01
C GLY A 50 46.09 4.15 -17.75
N ASP A 51 46.93 3.14 -17.91
CA ASP A 51 47.58 2.33 -16.88
C ASP A 51 48.42 3.19 -15.91
N ASP A 52 48.48 2.84 -14.62
CA ASP A 52 49.76 2.69 -13.91
C ASP A 52 49.63 1.89 -12.60
N GLU A 53 50.64 1.08 -12.35
CA GLU A 53 50.81 0.20 -11.18
C GLU A 53 51.34 0.96 -9.95
N GLY A 54 51.21 0.37 -8.75
CA GLY A 54 52.04 0.81 -7.62
C GLY A 54 51.56 0.47 -6.21
N GLU A 55 51.85 -0.76 -5.78
CA GLU A 55 52.32 -1.18 -4.45
C GLU A 55 51.93 -0.44 -3.14
N SER A 56 51.28 -1.24 -2.28
CA SER A 56 51.68 -1.62 -0.91
C SER A 56 51.90 -0.56 0.19
N GLY A 57 51.37 -0.84 1.38
CA GLY A 57 51.83 -0.19 2.63
C GLY A 57 50.88 -0.31 3.81
N SER A 58 50.89 -1.46 4.48
CA SER A 58 50.23 -1.65 5.78
C SER A 58 50.95 -0.85 6.88
N THR A 59 50.21 -0.33 7.87
CA THR A 59 50.65 -0.37 9.28
C THR A 59 49.45 -0.34 10.20
N SER A 60 49.49 -1.20 11.22
CA SER A 60 48.51 -1.32 12.28
C SER A 60 48.93 -0.53 13.53
N ALA A 61 47.89 -0.22 14.33
CA ALA A 61 47.77 -0.51 15.75
C ALA A 61 48.18 0.53 16.83
N VAL A 62 47.38 0.41 17.91
CA VAL A 62 47.65 0.68 19.34
C VAL A 62 47.53 2.14 19.78
N ALA A 63 46.98 2.53 20.94
CA ALA A 63 45.97 2.03 21.89
C ALA A 63 45.80 3.14 22.97
N ASP A 64 44.77 2.95 23.80
CA ASP A 64 44.69 3.24 25.24
C ASP A 64 44.51 4.66 25.81
N GLY A 65 43.56 4.70 26.76
CA GLY A 65 43.54 5.55 27.96
C GLY A 65 42.48 6.66 27.90
N ASP A 66 41.69 6.94 28.94
CA ASP A 66 41.51 6.40 30.28
C ASP A 66 40.20 7.02 30.82
N SER A 67 39.63 6.33 31.79
CA SER A 67 38.50 6.65 32.65
C SER A 67 38.52 8.03 33.32
N SER A 68 37.35 8.56 33.66
CA SER A 68 36.92 8.70 35.07
C SER A 68 35.64 9.53 35.27
N THR A 69 34.93 9.06 36.28
CA THR A 69 33.64 9.44 36.88
C THR A 69 33.60 10.80 37.56
N GLY A 70 32.41 11.41 37.65
CA GLY A 70 32.13 12.47 38.62
C GLY A 70 30.64 12.81 38.74
N SER A 71 29.97 12.25 39.75
CA SER A 71 28.60 12.56 40.15
C SER A 71 28.47 13.96 40.77
N GLY A 72 27.31 14.61 40.58
CA GLY A 72 26.92 15.81 41.31
C GLY A 72 25.39 15.96 41.32
N SER A 73 24.78 15.66 42.46
CA SER A 73 23.38 15.88 42.79
C SER A 73 23.13 17.32 43.27
N GLY A 74 21.95 17.87 42.96
CA GLY A 74 21.49 19.16 43.48
C GLY A 74 20.02 19.40 43.14
N ALA A 75 19.20 19.47 44.17
CA ALA A 75 17.76 19.69 44.09
C ALA A 75 17.39 21.18 44.07
N ASP A 76 16.15 21.43 43.64
CA ASP A 76 15.16 22.32 44.28
C ASP A 76 14.66 23.56 43.52
N SER A 77 13.34 23.75 43.66
CA SER A 77 12.53 24.97 43.57
C SER A 77 12.09 25.57 42.21
N THR A 78 10.77 25.38 41.97
CA THR A 78 9.74 26.38 41.63
C THR A 78 10.13 27.74 41.04
N GLY A 79 9.52 28.11 39.91
CA GLY A 79 9.43 29.49 39.43
C GLY A 79 8.55 29.63 38.18
N ASP A 80 7.29 29.98 38.40
CA ASP A 80 6.39 30.55 37.38
C ASP A 80 6.87 31.97 37.04
N SER A 81 7.09 32.26 35.75
CA SER A 81 7.18 33.64 35.28
C SER A 81 6.73 33.74 33.82
N THR A 82 5.61 34.43 33.68
CA THR A 82 5.09 35.05 32.47
C THR A 82 6.12 35.98 31.81
N GLY A 83 6.33 35.82 30.51
CA GLY A 83 7.23 36.65 29.72
C GLY A 83 6.77 36.73 28.26
N SER A 84 5.93 37.73 27.98
CA SER A 84 5.57 38.17 26.64
C SER A 84 6.77 38.90 26.01
N THR A 85 7.21 38.44 24.84
CA THR A 85 8.03 39.23 23.91
C THR A 85 7.48 39.08 22.50
N THR A 86 7.22 40.23 21.89
CA THR A 86 6.64 40.46 20.58
C THR A 86 7.67 40.39 19.44
N ASP A 87 7.29 39.65 18.39
CA ASP A 87 7.55 39.81 16.93
C ASP A 87 8.99 39.76 16.37
N PRO A 88 9.22 39.18 15.16
CA PRO A 88 8.62 39.69 13.93
C PRO A 88 7.97 38.64 13.01
N THR A 89 6.87 39.08 12.41
CA THR A 89 6.26 38.64 11.15
C THR A 89 7.27 38.11 10.12
N ASP A 90 7.26 36.80 9.91
CA ASP A 90 7.66 36.24 8.62
C ASP A 90 6.39 36.07 7.80
N THR A 91 6.21 36.96 6.83
CA THR A 91 5.21 36.82 5.78
C THR A 91 5.71 35.77 4.82
N ASP A 92 5.46 34.50 5.13
CA ASP A 92 5.56 33.43 4.14
C ASP A 92 4.35 33.52 3.21
N GLU A 93 4.62 33.88 1.95
CA GLU A 93 3.63 33.88 0.88
C GLU A 93 3.27 32.43 0.52
N GLY A 94 2.29 31.88 1.21
CA GLY A 94 1.19 31.16 0.57
C GLY A 94 1.48 29.76 0.01
N THR A 95 1.80 28.79 0.87
CA THR A 95 1.30 27.41 0.72
C THR A 95 0.05 27.27 1.56
N SER A 96 -1.13 27.24 0.92
CA SER A 96 -2.36 26.93 1.64
C SER A 96 -2.31 25.47 2.11
N THR A 97 -1.94 25.25 3.36
CA THR A 97 -2.19 23.98 4.05
C THR A 97 -3.69 23.91 4.30
N GLY A 98 -4.45 23.47 3.28
CA GLY A 98 -5.88 23.25 3.42
C GLY A 98 -6.13 22.22 4.50
N GLU A 99 -7.19 22.41 5.28
CA GLU A 99 -7.64 21.34 6.17
C GLU A 99 -7.94 20.09 5.31
N PRO A 100 -7.90 18.87 5.86
CA PRO A 100 -8.18 17.64 5.10
C PRO A 100 -9.52 17.68 4.34
N GLN A 101 -10.48 18.44 4.87
CA GLN A 101 -11.77 18.68 4.24
C GLN A 101 -11.64 19.54 2.97
N ASP A 102 -10.78 20.55 2.96
CA ASP A 102 -10.54 21.43 1.82
C ASP A 102 -9.79 20.69 0.69
N LEU A 103 -8.93 19.74 1.05
CA LEU A 103 -8.27 18.84 0.09
C LEU A 103 -9.25 17.84 -0.51
N LEU A 104 -10.13 17.27 0.32
CA LEU A 104 -11.22 16.40 -0.14
C LEU A 104 -12.21 17.14 -1.06
N GLU A 105 -12.49 18.42 -0.82
CA GLU A 105 -13.35 19.24 -1.69
C GLU A 105 -12.77 19.44 -3.10
N GLN A 106 -11.47 19.20 -3.29
CA GLN A 106 -10.82 19.26 -4.60
C GLN A 106 -10.97 17.97 -5.42
N ILE A 107 -11.45 16.88 -4.81
CA ILE A 107 -11.60 15.58 -5.45
C ILE A 107 -13.07 15.33 -5.79
N ASP A 108 -13.36 15.13 -7.08
CA ASP A 108 -14.68 14.71 -7.57
C ASP A 108 -14.75 13.21 -7.83
N HIS A 109 -13.60 12.58 -8.10
CA HIS A 109 -13.49 11.18 -8.53
C HIS A 109 -12.46 10.44 -7.69
N ILE A 110 -12.89 9.38 -7.00
CA ILE A 110 -12.01 8.41 -6.34
C ILE A 110 -12.04 7.12 -7.15
N ILE A 111 -10.88 6.70 -7.64
CA ILE A 111 -10.69 5.51 -8.44
C ILE A 111 -9.79 4.56 -7.64
N VAL A 112 -10.26 3.35 -7.37
CA VAL A 112 -9.47 2.30 -6.70
C VAL A 112 -9.25 1.15 -7.68
N VAL A 113 -8.00 0.84 -7.97
CA VAL A 113 -7.61 -0.39 -8.67
C VAL A 113 -7.14 -1.38 -7.62
N CYS A 114 -7.80 -2.53 -7.56
CA CYS A 114 -7.44 -3.57 -6.59
C CYS A 114 -6.92 -4.80 -7.33
N MET A 115 -5.61 -5.01 -7.25
CA MET A 115 -4.86 -6.14 -7.81
C MET A 115 -4.89 -7.35 -6.85
N GLU A 116 -4.26 -8.47 -7.21
CA GLU A 116 -4.32 -9.74 -6.47
C GLU A 116 -2.95 -10.16 -5.90
N ASN A 117 -2.95 -10.63 -4.65
CA ASN A 117 -1.98 -11.58 -4.09
C ASN A 117 -0.50 -11.14 -4.06
N ARG A 118 -0.21 -9.96 -3.49
CA ARG A 118 1.18 -9.48 -3.33
C ARG A 118 1.38 -8.79 -2.00
N SER A 119 2.45 -9.16 -1.28
CA SER A 119 2.88 -8.47 -0.06
C SER A 119 3.64 -7.19 -0.39
N PHE A 120 3.68 -6.25 0.56
CA PHE A 120 4.44 -5.02 0.41
C PHE A 120 5.92 -5.30 0.16
N ASP A 121 6.56 -6.15 0.97
CA ASP A 121 7.99 -6.45 0.80
C ASP A 121 8.33 -7.14 -0.52
N HIS A 122 7.42 -7.96 -1.05
CA HIS A 122 7.64 -8.65 -2.32
C HIS A 122 7.72 -7.67 -3.50
N TYR A 123 7.02 -6.53 -3.46
CA TYR A 123 7.02 -5.53 -4.55
C TYR A 123 7.80 -4.26 -4.24
N LEU A 124 7.62 -3.67 -3.06
CA LEU A 124 8.15 -2.36 -2.68
C LEU A 124 9.23 -2.42 -1.59
N GLY A 125 9.39 -3.55 -0.90
CA GLY A 125 10.42 -3.71 0.13
C GLY A 125 11.84 -3.48 -0.39
N ALA A 126 12.10 -3.83 -1.66
CA ALA A 126 13.40 -3.62 -2.29
C ALA A 126 13.76 -2.15 -2.53
N ARG A 127 12.81 -1.20 -2.40
CA ARG A 127 13.14 0.24 -2.45
C ARG A 127 14.03 0.67 -1.30
N ALA A 128 13.81 0.12 -0.10
CA ALA A 128 14.72 0.33 1.01
C ALA A 128 16.07 -0.36 0.76
N LEU A 129 16.04 -1.65 0.42
CA LEU A 129 17.22 -2.51 0.28
C LEU A 129 18.15 -2.11 -0.88
N VAL A 130 17.59 -1.89 -2.07
CA VAL A 130 18.33 -1.75 -3.34
C VAL A 130 18.46 -0.29 -3.75
N GLU A 131 17.41 0.53 -3.56
CA GLU A 131 17.44 1.96 -3.92
C GLU A 131 17.95 2.84 -2.78
N GLY A 132 18.02 2.32 -1.54
CA GLY A 132 18.49 3.07 -0.38
C GLY A 132 17.50 4.13 0.12
N ILE A 133 16.22 3.99 -0.20
CA ILE A 133 15.17 4.92 0.27
C ILE A 133 14.83 4.58 1.73
N ALA A 134 15.62 5.15 2.65
CA ALA A 134 15.55 4.86 4.08
C ALA A 134 14.22 5.24 4.76
N GLU A 135 13.39 6.03 4.10
CA GLU A 135 12.05 6.37 4.59
C GLU A 135 11.06 5.21 4.41
N VAL A 136 11.26 4.33 3.42
CA VAL A 136 10.40 3.16 3.23
C VAL A 136 10.70 2.13 4.33
N ASP A 137 9.68 1.71 5.08
CA ASP A 137 9.76 0.56 5.98
C ASP A 137 9.80 -0.75 5.17
N GLY A 138 10.92 -0.99 4.50
CA GLY A 138 11.13 -2.10 3.57
C GLY A 138 12.19 -3.09 4.05
N LEU A 139 12.68 -3.91 3.12
CA LEU A 139 13.65 -4.95 3.41
C LEU A 139 15.03 -4.37 3.77
N THR A 140 15.71 -5.04 4.71
CA THR A 140 17.09 -4.77 5.11
C THR A 140 18.08 -5.76 4.51
N GLY A 141 17.59 -6.89 3.98
CA GLY A 141 18.41 -7.99 3.46
C GLY A 141 18.87 -8.96 4.54
N THR A 142 18.40 -8.80 5.78
CA THR A 142 18.72 -9.68 6.92
C THR A 142 17.56 -10.56 7.34
N GLU A 143 16.39 -10.36 6.74
CA GLU A 143 15.16 -11.10 7.01
C GLU A 143 15.33 -12.56 6.61
N THR A 144 14.87 -13.46 7.48
CA THR A 144 14.90 -14.91 7.23
C THR A 144 13.65 -15.60 7.76
N ASN A 145 13.24 -16.68 7.10
CA ASN A 145 12.31 -17.67 7.64
C ASN A 145 13.04 -19.02 7.78
N LEU A 146 12.71 -19.80 8.79
CA LEU A 146 13.26 -21.14 8.92
C LEU A 146 12.51 -22.11 8.01
N ASP A 147 13.26 -23.00 7.37
CA ASP A 147 12.67 -24.15 6.67
C ASP A 147 12.27 -25.26 7.65
N GLN A 148 11.68 -26.33 7.11
CA GLN A 148 11.21 -27.48 7.88
C GLN A 148 12.31 -28.21 8.67
N ASN A 149 13.59 -27.94 8.40
CA ASN A 149 14.75 -28.50 9.09
C ASN A 149 15.44 -27.50 10.03
N GLY A 150 14.90 -26.29 10.18
CA GLY A 150 15.50 -25.21 10.96
C GLY A 150 16.63 -24.46 10.25
N MET A 151 16.75 -24.59 8.93
CA MET A 151 17.73 -23.85 8.14
C MET A 151 17.16 -22.49 7.73
N PRO A 152 17.90 -21.37 7.90
CA PRO A 152 17.41 -20.06 7.49
C PRO A 152 17.36 -19.94 5.96
N VAL A 153 16.25 -19.41 5.47
CA VAL A 153 16.02 -18.98 4.09
C VAL A 153 15.85 -17.46 4.11
N GLY A 154 16.81 -16.75 3.52
CA GLY A 154 16.80 -15.30 3.46
C GLY A 154 16.02 -14.75 2.26
N VAL A 155 15.69 -13.47 2.33
CA VAL A 155 15.14 -12.74 1.19
C VAL A 155 16.14 -12.67 0.02
N PHE A 156 15.65 -12.70 -1.21
CA PHE A 156 16.47 -12.65 -2.41
C PHE A 156 15.74 -11.98 -3.58
N GLN A 157 16.49 -11.38 -4.51
CA GLN A 157 15.90 -10.86 -5.74
C GLN A 157 15.37 -12.02 -6.58
N MET A 158 14.07 -12.00 -6.86
CA MET A 158 13.37 -13.01 -7.66
C MET A 158 13.38 -12.61 -9.13
N ASP A 159 13.89 -13.52 -9.98
CA ASP A 159 13.84 -13.40 -11.44
C ASP A 159 12.69 -14.23 -12.06
N ASN A 160 11.83 -14.84 -11.22
CA ASN A 160 10.62 -15.53 -11.63
C ASN A 160 9.44 -14.55 -11.65
N PHE A 161 8.90 -14.28 -12.83
CA PHE A 161 7.76 -13.36 -13.03
C PHE A 161 6.39 -14.04 -12.94
N GLN A 162 6.38 -15.37 -12.79
CA GLN A 162 5.21 -16.24 -12.75
C GLN A 162 5.39 -17.30 -11.65
N PRO A 163 5.64 -16.90 -10.38
CA PRO A 163 5.82 -17.86 -9.30
C PRO A 163 4.58 -18.76 -9.14
N GLU A 164 4.78 -19.96 -8.60
CA GLU A 164 3.66 -20.81 -8.19
C GLU A 164 2.87 -20.11 -7.07
N ASP A 165 1.56 -20.32 -7.04
CA ASP A 165 0.66 -19.69 -6.08
C ASP A 165 0.90 -20.18 -4.64
N PRO A 166 1.47 -19.36 -3.74
CA PRO A 166 1.72 -19.78 -2.37
C PRO A 166 0.42 -19.92 -1.56
N PRO A 167 0.40 -20.68 -0.47
CA PRO A 167 -0.79 -20.79 0.35
C PRO A 167 -1.12 -19.45 1.03
N HIS A 168 -2.33 -18.97 0.81
CA HIS A 168 -2.83 -17.68 1.34
C HIS A 168 -4.28 -17.78 1.88
N GLY A 169 -4.71 -19.00 2.20
CA GLY A 169 -5.96 -19.24 2.92
C GLY A 169 -5.85 -18.91 4.41
N TRP A 170 -6.99 -18.82 5.11
CA TRP A 170 -7.05 -18.45 6.53
C TRP A 170 -6.04 -19.16 7.42
N ASP A 171 -6.02 -20.50 7.41
CA ASP A 171 -5.13 -21.28 8.28
C ASP A 171 -3.65 -21.05 7.93
N ALA A 172 -3.32 -20.99 6.63
CA ALA A 172 -1.96 -20.74 6.17
C ALA A 172 -1.49 -19.33 6.53
N SER A 173 -2.32 -18.31 6.33
CA SER A 173 -1.99 -16.92 6.69
C SER A 173 -1.75 -16.76 8.18
N HIS A 174 -2.51 -17.47 9.04
CA HIS A 174 -2.26 -17.49 10.48
C HIS A 174 -0.99 -18.24 10.85
N ALA A 175 -0.67 -19.35 10.17
CA ALA A 175 0.57 -20.08 10.37
C ALA A 175 1.80 -19.27 9.91
N GLN A 176 1.67 -18.50 8.83
CA GLN A 176 2.68 -17.54 8.36
C GLN A 176 2.94 -16.43 9.37
N TRP A 177 1.86 -15.86 9.92
CA TRP A 177 1.90 -14.81 10.94
C TRP A 177 2.52 -15.29 12.25
N ASN A 178 2.19 -16.51 12.68
CA ASN A 178 2.72 -17.17 13.88
C ASN A 178 2.78 -16.23 15.11
N ASP A 179 1.62 -15.69 15.50
CA ASP A 179 1.48 -14.77 16.64
C ASP A 179 2.37 -13.50 16.55
N GLY A 180 2.67 -13.05 15.32
CA GLY A 180 3.47 -11.87 15.03
C GLY A 180 4.96 -12.14 14.86
N ALA A 181 5.39 -13.40 14.87
CA ALA A 181 6.77 -13.77 14.53
C ALA A 181 7.07 -13.67 13.02
N ASN A 182 6.03 -13.74 12.18
CA ASN A 182 6.13 -13.65 10.71
C ASN A 182 7.16 -14.64 10.11
N ASP A 183 7.25 -15.84 10.68
CA ASP A 183 8.31 -16.81 10.38
C ASP A 183 7.82 -18.15 9.79
N GLY A 184 6.54 -18.23 9.41
CA GLY A 184 5.92 -19.45 8.89
C GLY A 184 5.86 -19.60 7.35
N PHE A 185 6.20 -18.57 6.58
CA PHE A 185 6.04 -18.52 5.11
C PHE A 185 6.71 -19.68 4.38
N VAL A 186 7.98 -19.95 4.66
CA VAL A 186 8.74 -21.01 3.99
C VAL A 186 8.19 -22.39 4.34
N THR A 187 7.76 -22.58 5.60
CA THR A 187 7.21 -23.86 6.06
C THR A 187 5.85 -24.14 5.43
N GLU A 188 4.97 -23.14 5.38
CA GLU A 188 3.66 -23.27 4.73
C GLU A 188 3.80 -23.51 3.23
N HIS A 189 4.69 -22.78 2.54
CA HIS A 189 4.92 -23.01 1.12
C HIS A 189 5.49 -24.42 0.88
N PHE A 190 6.47 -24.87 1.67
CA PHE A 190 6.99 -26.23 1.60
C PHE A 190 5.90 -27.30 1.75
N ALA A 191 4.93 -27.10 2.64
CA ALA A 191 3.83 -28.03 2.83
C ALA A 191 2.97 -28.21 1.57
N GLN A 192 2.87 -27.17 0.73
CA GLN A 192 2.14 -27.20 -0.53
C GLN A 192 2.98 -27.75 -1.70
N VAL A 193 4.20 -27.25 -1.89
CA VAL A 193 4.96 -27.47 -3.14
C VAL A 193 6.22 -28.33 -2.96
N GLY A 194 6.59 -28.68 -1.72
CA GLY A 194 7.82 -29.39 -1.41
C GLY A 194 9.08 -28.52 -1.51
N ASP A 195 10.24 -29.15 -1.63
CA ASP A 195 11.53 -28.49 -1.37
C ASP A 195 12.01 -27.55 -2.48
N ALA A 196 11.65 -27.83 -3.73
CA ALA A 196 12.28 -27.22 -4.91
C ALA A 196 12.08 -25.70 -4.98
N VAL A 197 10.89 -25.22 -4.63
CA VAL A 197 10.50 -23.80 -4.77
C VAL A 197 9.97 -23.21 -3.47
N LYS A 198 10.09 -23.90 -2.33
CA LYS A 198 9.64 -23.39 -1.01
C LYS A 198 10.17 -22.00 -0.68
N HIS A 199 11.37 -21.68 -1.17
CA HIS A 199 12.05 -20.41 -0.92
C HIS A 199 11.40 -19.23 -1.65
N GLU A 200 10.63 -19.46 -2.72
CA GLU A 200 10.09 -18.37 -3.58
C GLU A 200 9.21 -17.37 -2.82
N VAL A 201 8.56 -17.76 -1.72
CA VAL A 201 7.83 -16.81 -0.86
C VAL A 201 8.71 -15.72 -0.24
N MET A 202 10.03 -15.94 -0.13
CA MET A 202 11.01 -14.95 0.34
C MET A 202 11.58 -14.08 -0.79
N GLY A 203 11.15 -14.30 -2.04
CA GLY A 203 11.60 -13.51 -3.18
C GLY A 203 11.04 -12.08 -3.13
N TYR A 204 11.78 -11.13 -3.71
CA TYR A 204 11.29 -9.77 -3.96
C TYR A 204 11.63 -9.31 -5.38
N HIS A 205 10.83 -8.40 -5.92
CA HIS A 205 11.07 -7.76 -7.20
C HIS A 205 11.73 -6.38 -7.04
N VAL A 206 12.44 -5.96 -8.08
CA VAL A 206 13.14 -4.67 -8.18
C VAL A 206 12.54 -3.81 -9.28
N ARG A 207 12.99 -2.56 -9.42
CA ARG A 207 12.51 -1.60 -10.42
C ARG A 207 12.50 -2.16 -11.84
N GLU A 208 13.51 -2.93 -12.22
CA GLU A 208 13.62 -3.53 -13.54
C GLU A 208 12.47 -4.52 -13.83
N HIS A 209 11.92 -5.12 -12.76
CA HIS A 209 10.79 -6.05 -12.83
C HIS A 209 9.44 -5.31 -12.79
N LEU A 210 9.35 -4.22 -12.02
CA LEU A 210 8.14 -3.46 -11.77
C LEU A 210 8.27 -1.97 -12.17
N PRO A 211 8.63 -1.66 -13.43
CA PRO A 211 9.04 -0.30 -13.82
C PRO A 211 7.91 0.72 -13.72
N ILE A 212 6.65 0.31 -13.93
CA ILE A 212 5.50 1.20 -13.84
C ILE A 212 5.18 1.50 -12.39
N TYR A 213 5.15 0.48 -11.55
CA TYR A 213 4.83 0.63 -10.14
C TYR A 213 5.86 1.51 -9.43
N TYR A 214 7.16 1.28 -9.68
CA TYR A 214 8.24 2.08 -9.11
C TYR A 214 8.23 3.51 -9.64
N ALA A 215 7.96 3.73 -10.93
CA ALA A 215 7.84 5.08 -11.48
C ALA A 215 6.67 5.87 -10.87
N LEU A 216 5.52 5.21 -10.62
CA LEU A 216 4.39 5.83 -9.91
C LEU A 216 4.75 6.13 -8.46
N ALA A 217 5.51 5.24 -7.82
CA ALA A 217 5.94 5.39 -6.44
C ALA A 217 7.03 6.49 -6.27
N ASP A 218 7.78 6.82 -7.33
CA ASP A 218 8.64 8.03 -7.37
C ASP A 218 7.81 9.30 -7.59
N ALA A 219 6.78 9.22 -8.44
CA ALA A 219 5.99 10.37 -8.84
C ALA A 219 4.94 10.79 -7.82
N TYR A 220 4.55 9.89 -6.90
CA TYR A 220 3.45 10.09 -5.94
C TYR A 220 3.78 9.48 -4.58
N THR A 221 2.75 9.18 -3.76
CA THR A 221 2.93 8.70 -2.39
C THR A 221 2.81 7.18 -2.30
N THR A 222 3.77 6.56 -1.62
CA THR A 222 3.72 5.14 -1.21
C THR A 222 3.12 5.03 0.19
N CYS A 223 2.21 4.09 0.42
CA CYS A 223 1.74 3.75 1.76
C CYS A 223 2.44 2.47 2.22
N ASP A 224 3.32 2.55 3.22
CA ASP A 224 4.11 1.40 3.71
C ASP A 224 3.54 0.75 4.98
N ALA A 225 2.35 1.19 5.40
CA ALA A 225 1.58 0.62 6.50
C ALA A 225 0.11 0.38 6.10
N TRP A 226 -0.13 -0.04 4.84
CA TRP A 226 -1.44 -0.46 4.35
C TRP A 226 -1.62 -1.97 4.51
N PHE A 227 -2.54 -2.39 5.37
CA PHE A 227 -2.77 -3.80 5.69
C PHE A 227 -4.04 -4.31 5.00
N CYS A 228 -4.04 -5.57 4.56
CA CYS A 228 -5.29 -6.18 4.11
C CYS A 228 -6.25 -6.42 5.30
N GLY A 229 -7.55 -6.47 5.02
CA GLY A 229 -8.59 -6.43 6.04
C GLY A 229 -8.58 -7.62 7.02
N LEU A 230 -8.05 -8.78 6.62
CA LEU A 230 -7.79 -9.93 7.50
C LEU A 230 -6.67 -10.83 6.99
N LEU A 231 -6.13 -11.67 7.89
CA LEU A 231 -5.28 -12.81 7.54
C LEU A 231 -6.09 -13.90 6.82
N GLY A 232 -6.03 -13.93 5.49
CA GLY A 232 -6.77 -14.90 4.70
C GLY A 232 -6.92 -14.47 3.25
N PRO A 233 -7.77 -15.17 2.49
CA PRO A 233 -7.73 -15.13 1.04
C PRO A 233 -8.48 -13.92 0.46
N THR A 234 -8.44 -13.81 -0.87
CA THR A 234 -9.05 -12.77 -1.71
C THR A 234 -10.46 -12.37 -1.30
N TRP A 235 -11.38 -13.32 -1.13
CA TRP A 235 -12.81 -13.00 -1.04
C TRP A 235 -13.18 -12.22 0.24
N PRO A 236 -12.81 -12.67 1.44
CA PRO A 236 -12.96 -11.86 2.64
C PRO A 236 -12.34 -10.46 2.53
N ASN A 237 -11.16 -10.34 1.91
CA ASN A 237 -10.48 -9.07 1.75
C ASN A 237 -11.14 -8.14 0.72
N ARG A 238 -11.68 -8.68 -0.38
CA ARG A 238 -12.51 -7.90 -1.31
C ARG A 238 -13.85 -7.52 -0.69
N TYR A 239 -14.43 -8.32 0.22
CA TYR A 239 -15.57 -7.86 1.03
C TYR A 239 -15.18 -6.66 1.90
N TYR A 240 -14.00 -6.64 2.54
CA TYR A 240 -13.54 -5.47 3.29
C TYR A 240 -13.37 -4.24 2.41
N LEU A 241 -12.75 -4.38 1.23
CA LEU A 241 -12.63 -3.29 0.26
C LEU A 241 -13.99 -2.69 -0.10
N HIS A 242 -14.97 -3.56 -0.36
CA HIS A 242 -16.30 -3.13 -0.81
C HIS A 242 -17.23 -2.71 0.32
N ALA A 243 -17.09 -3.25 1.52
CA ALA A 243 -18.14 -3.19 2.52
C ALA A 243 -17.65 -2.96 3.96
N ALA A 244 -16.35 -2.84 4.16
CA ALA A 244 -15.72 -2.72 5.48
C ALA A 244 -16.13 -3.84 6.46
N SER A 245 -16.42 -5.03 5.95
CA SER A 245 -16.75 -6.24 6.71
C SER A 245 -16.72 -7.45 5.80
N SER A 246 -16.20 -8.60 6.27
CA SER A 246 -16.30 -9.89 5.57
C SER A 246 -17.62 -10.64 5.79
N SER A 247 -18.53 -10.09 6.63
CA SER A 247 -19.70 -10.81 7.17
C SER A 247 -19.33 -12.17 7.82
N GLY A 248 -18.19 -12.22 8.50
CA GLY A 248 -17.70 -13.41 9.19
C GLY A 248 -17.12 -14.48 8.25
N THR A 249 -16.85 -14.15 6.99
CA THR A 249 -16.30 -15.09 6.01
C THR A 249 -14.79 -15.16 6.14
N THR A 250 -14.23 -16.37 6.13
CA THR A 250 -12.78 -16.64 6.24
C THR A 250 -12.21 -17.38 5.02
N SER A 251 -13.02 -17.63 3.99
CA SER A 251 -12.63 -18.43 2.81
C SER A 251 -13.21 -17.85 1.52
N ASN A 252 -12.76 -18.37 0.37
CA ASN A 252 -13.30 -18.04 -0.96
C ASN A 252 -14.66 -18.72 -1.22
N VAL A 253 -15.58 -18.54 -0.27
CA VAL A 253 -16.97 -19.01 -0.31
C VAL A 253 -17.87 -17.79 -0.13
N PRO A 254 -19.01 -17.70 -0.86
CA PRO A 254 -19.84 -16.50 -0.80
C PRO A 254 -20.44 -16.30 0.60
N ALA A 255 -20.37 -15.08 1.10
CA ALA A 255 -21.06 -14.69 2.33
C ALA A 255 -22.59 -14.80 2.17
N SER A 256 -23.29 -15.26 3.21
CA SER A 256 -24.74 -15.41 3.20
C SER A 256 -25.37 -15.09 4.58
N PRO A 257 -26.06 -13.93 4.73
CA PRO A 257 -26.15 -12.84 3.75
C PRO A 257 -24.80 -12.15 3.58
N GLY A 258 -24.54 -11.60 2.39
CA GLY A 258 -23.35 -10.78 2.16
C GLY A 258 -23.47 -9.37 2.77
N PRO A 259 -22.34 -8.67 2.96
CA PRO A 259 -22.33 -7.33 3.54
C PRO A 259 -22.88 -6.28 2.57
N THR A 260 -23.31 -5.13 3.12
CA THR A 260 -23.75 -3.98 2.31
C THR A 260 -22.54 -3.29 1.68
N SER A 261 -22.45 -3.27 0.35
CA SER A 261 -21.32 -2.65 -0.34
C SER A 261 -21.41 -1.12 -0.41
N ILE A 262 -20.27 -0.49 -0.66
CA ILE A 262 -20.11 0.95 -0.91
C ILE A 262 -20.93 1.39 -2.13
N GLN A 263 -21.09 0.54 -3.14
CA GLN A 263 -21.97 0.80 -4.29
C GLN A 263 -23.43 0.91 -3.85
N ALA A 264 -23.90 0.01 -2.97
CA ALA A 264 -25.25 0.10 -2.43
C ALA A 264 -25.45 1.40 -1.64
N LEU A 265 -24.48 1.76 -0.79
CA LEU A 265 -24.51 3.04 -0.05
C LEU A 265 -24.49 4.25 -1.00
N CYS A 266 -23.67 4.23 -2.05
CA CYS A 266 -23.63 5.30 -3.04
C CYS A 266 -24.98 5.46 -3.74
N ASN A 267 -25.64 4.35 -4.11
CA ASN A 267 -26.98 4.38 -4.72
C ASN A 267 -28.02 5.01 -3.80
N ASP A 268 -28.03 4.63 -2.51
CA ASP A 268 -28.94 5.17 -1.50
C ASP A 268 -28.73 6.68 -1.26
N HIS A 269 -27.53 7.18 -1.54
CA HIS A 269 -27.15 8.58 -1.38
C HIS A 269 -27.09 9.38 -2.68
N GLY A 270 -27.42 8.78 -3.82
CA GLY A 270 -27.40 9.46 -5.13
C GLY A 270 -25.99 9.83 -5.61
N ILE A 271 -24.96 9.11 -5.16
CA ILE A 271 -23.56 9.26 -5.59
C ILE A 271 -23.34 8.32 -6.78
N SER A 272 -22.85 8.87 -7.90
CA SER A 272 -22.58 8.06 -9.08
C SER A 272 -21.40 7.11 -8.79
N ASN A 273 -21.60 5.82 -9.06
CA ASN A 273 -20.61 4.80 -8.76
C ASN A 273 -20.58 3.71 -9.84
N ARG A 274 -19.41 3.08 -10.00
CA ARG A 274 -19.22 1.94 -10.87
C ARG A 274 -18.10 1.04 -10.38
N ASN A 275 -18.30 -0.26 -10.54
CA ASN A 275 -17.24 -1.25 -10.53
C ASN A 275 -16.92 -1.68 -11.96
N TYR A 276 -15.77 -1.28 -12.46
CA TYR A 276 -15.28 -1.76 -13.75
C TYR A 276 -14.52 -3.06 -13.57
N TYR A 277 -14.51 -3.88 -14.62
CA TYR A 277 -13.76 -5.13 -14.64
C TYR A 277 -13.17 -5.33 -16.03
N ASP A 278 -11.94 -5.83 -16.07
CA ASP A 278 -11.37 -6.44 -17.26
C ASP A 278 -11.67 -7.95 -17.27
N GLY A 279 -11.85 -8.53 -18.45
CA GLY A 279 -12.07 -9.97 -18.64
C GLY A 279 -13.03 -10.64 -17.63
N LEU A 280 -12.55 -11.68 -16.95
CA LEU A 280 -13.28 -12.42 -15.93
C LEU A 280 -12.91 -11.91 -14.53
N ALA A 281 -13.80 -11.14 -13.90
CA ALA A 281 -13.73 -10.87 -12.46
C ALA A 281 -14.55 -11.91 -11.69
N ALA A 282 -13.94 -13.05 -11.34
CA ALA A 282 -14.63 -14.19 -10.73
C ALA A 282 -15.30 -13.83 -9.38
N TRP A 283 -14.61 -13.02 -8.57
CA TRP A 283 -15.11 -12.45 -7.31
C TRP A 283 -16.51 -11.86 -7.46
N ARG A 284 -16.71 -10.96 -8.44
CA ARG A 284 -17.98 -10.26 -8.67
C ARG A 284 -19.18 -11.19 -8.83
N TRP A 285 -19.02 -12.25 -9.62
CA TRP A 285 -20.13 -13.13 -10.00
C TRP A 285 -20.40 -14.22 -8.99
N ALA A 286 -19.33 -14.71 -8.34
CA ALA A 286 -19.42 -15.84 -7.46
C ALA A 286 -19.64 -15.42 -6.01
N ALA A 287 -19.10 -14.28 -5.55
CA ALA A 287 -19.20 -13.83 -4.17
C ALA A 287 -20.51 -13.11 -3.82
N TYR A 288 -21.26 -12.64 -4.81
CA TYR A 288 -22.60 -12.07 -4.62
C TYR A 288 -23.67 -12.84 -5.42
N PRO A 289 -23.83 -14.16 -5.19
CA PRO A 289 -24.58 -15.02 -6.11
C PRO A 289 -26.11 -14.82 -6.02
N ILE A 290 -26.62 -14.38 -4.87
CA ILE A 290 -28.07 -14.22 -4.63
C ILE A 290 -28.50 -12.76 -4.80
N SER A 291 -27.73 -11.80 -4.27
CA SER A 291 -28.06 -10.37 -4.32
C SER A 291 -27.59 -9.67 -5.60
N GLY A 292 -26.61 -10.24 -6.30
CA GLY A 292 -25.96 -9.63 -7.45
C GLY A 292 -25.15 -8.40 -7.08
N PHE A 293 -23.92 -8.30 -7.59
CA PHE A 293 -23.14 -7.08 -7.44
C PHE A 293 -23.58 -6.03 -8.48
N ALA A 294 -24.45 -5.12 -8.05
CA ALA A 294 -25.00 -4.07 -8.91
C ALA A 294 -23.94 -3.00 -9.24
N GLY A 295 -24.21 -2.21 -10.30
CA GLY A 295 -23.33 -1.10 -10.66
C GLY A 295 -22.02 -1.55 -11.30
N THR A 296 -22.07 -2.49 -12.24
CA THR A 296 -20.89 -3.06 -12.90
C THR A 296 -20.85 -2.75 -14.40
N ALA A 297 -19.66 -2.62 -14.98
CA ALA A 297 -19.42 -2.31 -16.40
C ALA A 297 -18.05 -2.85 -16.86
N SER A 298 -17.86 -3.13 -18.16
CA SER A 298 -16.54 -3.55 -18.66
C SER A 298 -15.53 -2.40 -18.62
N ILE A 299 -14.24 -2.72 -18.53
CA ILE A 299 -13.15 -1.74 -18.55
C ILE A 299 -13.16 -0.85 -19.80
N ASP A 300 -13.62 -1.36 -20.95
CA ASP A 300 -13.82 -0.55 -22.16
C ASP A 300 -14.75 0.65 -21.90
N GLN A 301 -15.80 0.47 -21.10
CA GLN A 301 -16.72 1.55 -20.77
C GLN A 301 -16.08 2.59 -19.84
N PHE A 302 -15.09 2.20 -19.03
CA PHE A 302 -14.30 3.15 -18.25
C PHE A 302 -13.48 4.03 -19.18
N PHE A 303 -12.74 3.44 -20.12
CA PHE A 303 -11.96 4.19 -21.11
C PHE A 303 -12.85 5.08 -21.99
N ASP A 304 -14.01 4.59 -22.41
CA ASP A 304 -14.99 5.39 -23.15
C ASP A 304 -15.47 6.61 -22.35
N LYS A 305 -15.67 6.48 -21.03
CA LYS A 305 -16.09 7.58 -20.16
C LYS A 305 -14.98 8.58 -19.87
N LEU A 306 -13.73 8.13 -19.80
CA LEU A 306 -12.57 9.01 -19.75
C LEU A 306 -12.47 9.85 -21.02
N ALA A 307 -12.69 9.24 -22.19
CA ALA A 307 -12.63 9.90 -23.48
C ALA A 307 -13.84 10.83 -23.77
N ASN A 308 -15.06 10.37 -23.46
CA ASN A 308 -16.29 11.01 -23.95
C ASN A 308 -17.10 11.75 -22.87
N GLY A 309 -16.75 11.59 -21.59
CA GLY A 309 -17.51 12.20 -20.51
C GLY A 309 -18.32 11.21 -19.68
N GLY A 310 -18.73 11.63 -18.47
CA GLY A 310 -19.58 10.86 -17.57
C GLY A 310 -18.87 9.87 -16.65
N LEU A 311 -17.62 10.13 -16.26
CA LEU A 311 -16.94 9.34 -15.22
C LEU A 311 -17.70 9.44 -13.89
N GLU A 312 -17.86 8.31 -13.20
CA GLU A 312 -18.50 8.22 -11.88
C GLU A 312 -17.64 8.83 -10.77
N GLN A 313 -18.28 9.26 -9.67
CA GLN A 313 -17.57 9.83 -8.51
C GLN A 313 -16.80 8.77 -7.72
N VAL A 314 -17.35 7.56 -7.62
CA VAL A 314 -16.69 6.42 -6.94
C VAL A 314 -16.51 5.29 -7.93
N VAL A 315 -15.27 4.95 -8.19
CA VAL A 315 -14.89 3.91 -9.16
C VAL A 315 -14.03 2.87 -8.46
N ILE A 316 -14.38 1.60 -8.62
CA ILE A 316 -13.51 0.47 -8.28
C ILE A 316 -13.24 -0.29 -9.58
N ILE A 317 -12.01 -0.75 -9.77
CA ILE A 317 -11.57 -1.45 -10.96
C ILE A 317 -10.94 -2.77 -10.53
N ASP A 318 -11.50 -3.86 -11.07
CA ASP A 318 -10.94 -5.20 -10.96
C ASP A 318 -10.20 -5.57 -12.27
N PRO A 319 -9.02 -6.19 -12.19
CA PRO A 319 -8.34 -6.77 -13.35
C PRO A 319 -9.06 -8.02 -13.88
N ASP A 320 -8.51 -8.61 -14.94
CA ASP A 320 -8.88 -9.94 -15.43
C ASP A 320 -8.19 -11.02 -14.60
N PHE A 321 -8.98 -11.82 -13.87
CA PHE A 321 -8.50 -12.84 -12.91
C PHE A 321 -7.89 -14.08 -13.58
N LEU A 322 -7.52 -13.94 -14.85
CA LEU A 322 -6.92 -14.99 -15.67
C LEU A 322 -5.62 -14.51 -16.32
N SER A 323 -5.21 -13.25 -16.11
CA SER A 323 -4.06 -12.70 -16.84
C SER A 323 -3.33 -11.51 -16.21
N ASN A 324 -4.01 -10.41 -15.88
CA ASN A 324 -3.36 -9.12 -15.61
C ASN A 324 -3.62 -8.58 -14.20
N ASP A 325 -3.98 -9.48 -13.28
CA ASP A 325 -4.31 -9.21 -11.89
C ASP A 325 -3.12 -9.29 -10.93
N ASP A 326 -1.97 -9.75 -11.42
CA ASP A 326 -0.80 -10.18 -10.67
C ASP A 326 -1.00 -11.45 -9.83
N HIS A 327 -2.14 -12.13 -9.80
CA HIS A 327 -2.28 -13.37 -9.04
C HIS A 327 -1.27 -14.42 -9.55
N PRO A 328 -0.49 -15.13 -8.70
CA PRO A 328 0.40 -16.16 -9.23
C PRO A 328 -0.40 -17.34 -9.84
N SER A 329 0.01 -17.94 -10.94
CA SER A 329 1.25 -17.76 -11.69
C SER A 329 1.11 -16.81 -12.90
N HIS A 330 0.19 -15.84 -12.83
CA HIS A 330 0.07 -14.83 -13.89
C HIS A 330 1.31 -13.93 -13.95
N ASP A 331 1.58 -13.44 -15.16
CA ASP A 331 2.78 -12.65 -15.44
C ASP A 331 2.62 -11.23 -14.90
N ILE A 332 3.47 -10.85 -13.96
CA ILE A 332 3.43 -9.51 -13.33
C ILE A 332 3.62 -8.38 -14.34
N GLN A 333 4.24 -8.66 -15.50
CA GLN A 333 4.39 -7.66 -16.57
C GLN A 333 3.05 -7.27 -17.20
N LEU A 334 2.06 -8.18 -17.20
CA LEU A 334 0.71 -7.87 -17.67
C LEU A 334 -0.02 -6.98 -16.66
N GLY A 335 0.16 -7.18 -15.36
CA GLY A 335 -0.36 -6.27 -14.33
C GLY A 335 0.28 -4.88 -14.42
N GLN A 336 1.59 -4.79 -14.67
CA GLN A 336 2.25 -3.49 -14.95
C GLN A 336 1.62 -2.78 -16.16
N ALA A 337 1.33 -3.52 -17.25
CA ALA A 337 0.69 -2.95 -18.43
C ALA A 337 -0.76 -2.51 -18.15
N PHE A 338 -1.52 -3.27 -17.36
CA PHE A 338 -2.88 -2.93 -16.94
C PHE A 338 -2.90 -1.64 -16.13
N ILE A 339 -2.07 -1.55 -15.08
CA ILE A 339 -1.90 -0.36 -14.24
C ILE A 339 -1.49 0.85 -15.10
N ALA A 340 -0.52 0.68 -15.99
CA ALA A 340 -0.08 1.74 -16.89
C ALA A 340 -1.22 2.27 -17.76
N SER A 341 -2.06 1.37 -18.30
CA SER A 341 -3.18 1.77 -19.15
C SER A 341 -4.22 2.63 -18.41
N ILE A 342 -4.54 2.27 -17.17
CA ILE A 342 -5.47 3.02 -16.33
C ILE A 342 -4.89 4.38 -15.98
N TYR A 343 -3.66 4.41 -15.47
CA TYR A 343 -2.99 5.65 -15.12
C TYR A 343 -2.88 6.59 -16.34
N GLN A 344 -2.39 6.09 -17.47
CA GLN A 344 -2.22 6.90 -18.68
C GLN A 344 -3.56 7.44 -19.19
N ALA A 345 -4.61 6.63 -19.21
CA ALA A 345 -5.93 7.09 -19.65
C ALA A 345 -6.50 8.15 -18.69
N LEU A 346 -6.37 7.95 -17.38
CA LEU A 346 -6.87 8.88 -16.37
C LEU A 346 -6.09 10.21 -16.41
N ALA A 347 -4.76 10.15 -16.41
CA ALA A 347 -3.87 11.31 -16.41
C ALA A 347 -4.01 12.17 -17.68
N ASN A 348 -4.35 11.55 -18.82
CA ASN A 348 -4.63 12.27 -20.08
C ASN A 348 -6.10 12.72 -20.20
N SER A 349 -6.96 12.40 -19.24
CA SER A 349 -8.37 12.75 -19.29
C SER A 349 -8.65 14.14 -18.71
N ARG A 350 -9.82 14.68 -19.04
CA ARG A 350 -10.35 15.92 -18.43
C ARG A 350 -10.63 15.83 -16.92
N TYR A 351 -10.50 14.65 -16.32
CA TYR A 351 -10.80 14.41 -14.91
C TYR A 351 -9.59 14.49 -14.01
N TRP A 352 -8.37 14.36 -14.58
CA TRP A 352 -7.12 14.22 -13.83
C TRP A 352 -6.99 15.21 -12.67
N GLU A 353 -7.20 16.51 -12.94
CA GLU A 353 -7.10 17.61 -11.97
C GLU A 353 -8.01 17.48 -10.75
N ARG A 354 -9.01 16.60 -10.78
CA ARG A 354 -9.98 16.38 -9.69
C ARG A 354 -10.14 14.90 -9.35
N SER A 355 -9.14 14.08 -9.66
CA SER A 355 -9.13 12.65 -9.42
C SER A 355 -8.09 12.25 -8.38
N LEU A 356 -8.46 11.25 -7.58
CA LEU A 356 -7.54 10.48 -6.76
C LEU A 356 -7.58 9.02 -7.26
N LEU A 357 -6.41 8.49 -7.62
CA LEU A 357 -6.22 7.09 -7.98
C LEU A 357 -5.51 6.38 -6.82
N ILE A 358 -6.06 5.27 -6.38
CA ILE A 358 -5.45 4.37 -5.40
C ILE A 358 -5.21 3.05 -6.12
N ILE A 359 -3.98 2.54 -6.08
CA ILE A 359 -3.66 1.19 -6.54
C ILE A 359 -3.29 0.41 -5.30
N THR A 360 -4.01 -0.68 -5.03
CA THR A 360 -3.81 -1.55 -3.86
C THR A 360 -3.96 -3.01 -4.27
N TYR A 361 -3.67 -3.93 -3.35
CA TYR A 361 -3.94 -5.36 -3.50
C TYR A 361 -4.98 -5.81 -2.47
N ASP A 362 -5.61 -6.94 -2.74
CA ASP A 362 -6.57 -7.57 -1.85
C ASP A 362 -5.87 -8.20 -0.62
N GLU A 363 -4.80 -8.96 -0.82
CA GLU A 363 -4.02 -9.64 0.21
C GLU A 363 -2.59 -9.96 -0.26
N HIS A 364 -1.80 -10.63 0.60
CA HIS A 364 -0.34 -10.75 0.45
C HIS A 364 0.12 -11.90 -0.46
N GLY A 365 -0.78 -12.79 -0.87
CA GLY A 365 -0.51 -13.92 -1.77
C GLY A 365 0.37 -15.00 -1.14
N GLY A 366 0.54 -15.00 0.18
CA GLY A 366 1.47 -15.91 0.86
C GLY A 366 2.94 -15.55 0.66
N PHE A 367 3.24 -14.40 0.04
CA PHE A 367 4.60 -13.86 -0.02
C PHE A 367 4.97 -13.18 1.30
N PHE A 368 6.25 -13.26 1.63
CA PHE A 368 6.79 -12.76 2.89
C PHE A 368 6.56 -11.25 3.05
N ASP A 369 6.21 -10.85 4.27
CA ASP A 369 6.30 -9.47 4.74
C ASP A 369 6.84 -9.47 6.17
N HIS A 370 7.81 -8.60 6.43
CA HIS A 370 8.52 -8.57 7.71
C HIS A 370 7.73 -7.88 8.82
N VAL A 371 6.71 -7.07 8.50
CA VAL A 371 5.95 -6.31 9.50
C VAL A 371 4.77 -7.12 10.00
N ALA A 372 4.76 -7.36 11.32
CA ALA A 372 3.63 -8.00 11.97
C ALA A 372 2.39 -7.09 11.90
N PRO A 373 1.25 -7.57 11.36
CA PRO A 373 0.08 -6.74 11.20
C PRO A 373 -0.54 -6.34 12.55
N PRO A 374 -1.04 -5.10 12.70
CA PRO A 374 -1.66 -4.65 13.92
C PRO A 374 -3.09 -5.21 14.06
N THR A 375 -3.70 -4.96 15.22
CA THR A 375 -5.11 -5.26 15.44
C THR A 375 -5.99 -4.05 15.20
N THR A 376 -7.23 -4.28 14.80
CA THR A 376 -8.30 -3.29 14.63
C THR A 376 -9.60 -3.76 15.30
N VAL A 377 -10.59 -2.88 15.35
CA VAL A 377 -11.94 -3.24 15.77
C VAL A 377 -12.71 -3.77 14.58
N ASP A 378 -13.33 -4.94 14.73
CA ASP A 378 -14.18 -5.54 13.71
C ASP A 378 -15.53 -5.98 14.28
N ASP A 379 -16.61 -5.71 13.53
CA ASP A 379 -17.99 -5.98 13.93
C ASP A 379 -18.38 -7.47 13.84
N ASN A 380 -17.57 -8.32 13.18
CA ASN A 380 -17.84 -9.75 13.02
C ASN A 380 -17.40 -10.59 14.22
N GLY A 381 -16.48 -10.10 15.05
CA GLY A 381 -16.04 -10.80 16.26
C GLY A 381 -14.56 -10.61 16.59
N PRO A 382 -14.12 -11.01 17.81
CA PRO A 382 -12.72 -10.90 18.23
C PRO A 382 -11.74 -11.65 17.31
N GLU A 383 -12.16 -12.72 16.66
CA GLU A 383 -11.37 -13.49 15.70
C GLU A 383 -11.06 -12.73 14.40
N PHE A 384 -11.79 -11.64 14.11
CA PHE A 384 -11.58 -10.77 12.94
C PHE A 384 -10.82 -9.48 13.29
N THR A 385 -10.32 -9.35 14.52
CA THR A 385 -9.60 -8.14 14.96
C THR A 385 -8.16 -8.08 14.46
N GLN A 386 -7.59 -9.19 14.00
CA GLN A 386 -6.24 -9.21 13.45
C GLN A 386 -6.30 -8.82 11.97
N LEU A 387 -5.67 -7.69 11.61
CA LEU A 387 -5.47 -7.34 10.20
C LEU A 387 -4.54 -8.34 9.53
N GLY A 388 -4.61 -8.44 8.21
CA GLY A 388 -3.67 -9.22 7.42
C GLY A 388 -2.39 -8.45 7.11
N PHE A 389 -1.47 -9.06 6.38
CA PHE A 389 -0.16 -8.48 6.08
C PHE A 389 -0.26 -7.21 5.23
N ARG A 390 0.86 -6.47 5.17
CA ARG A 390 0.96 -5.29 4.31
C ARG A 390 0.85 -5.67 2.85
N VAL A 391 0.18 -4.81 2.10
CA VAL A 391 0.05 -4.91 0.64
C VAL A 391 0.65 -3.68 -0.04
N PRO A 392 1.14 -3.79 -1.28
CA PRO A 392 1.62 -2.64 -2.03
C PRO A 392 0.49 -1.64 -2.26
N THR A 393 0.65 -0.40 -1.81
CA THR A 393 -0.36 0.63 -2.04
C THR A 393 0.25 1.97 -2.43
N LEU A 394 -0.26 2.55 -3.52
CA LEU A 394 0.10 3.87 -4.01
C LEU A 394 -1.12 4.78 -4.04
N VAL A 395 -0.94 6.03 -3.61
CA VAL A 395 -1.90 7.11 -3.75
C VAL A 395 -1.38 8.06 -4.81
N ILE A 396 -2.19 8.33 -5.84
CA ILE A 396 -1.78 8.97 -7.09
C ILE A 396 -2.77 10.08 -7.45
N GLY A 397 -2.25 11.25 -7.81
CA GLY A 397 -3.08 12.38 -8.23
C GLY A 397 -2.30 13.69 -8.31
N PRO A 398 -2.86 14.73 -8.95
CA PRO A 398 -2.20 16.02 -9.16
C PRO A 398 -1.87 16.77 -7.86
N HIS A 399 -2.58 16.45 -6.77
CA HIS A 399 -2.42 17.08 -5.46
C HIS A 399 -1.72 16.17 -4.43
N VAL A 400 -1.27 14.99 -4.86
CA VAL A 400 -0.58 14.04 -4.00
C VAL A 400 0.92 14.35 -3.98
N ARG A 401 1.55 14.32 -2.80
CA ARG A 401 3.00 14.53 -2.69
C ARG A 401 3.77 13.52 -3.54
N ALA A 402 4.77 14.02 -4.26
CA ALA A 402 5.66 13.22 -5.07
C ALA A 402 6.77 12.60 -4.22
N GLY A 403 7.06 11.31 -4.43
CA GLY A 403 8.15 10.58 -3.80
C GLY A 403 8.03 10.39 -2.29
N ALA A 404 6.87 10.70 -1.70
CA ALA A 404 6.66 10.61 -0.27
C ALA A 404 6.30 9.18 0.18
N VAL A 405 6.58 8.88 1.45
CA VAL A 405 6.11 7.66 2.12
C VAL A 405 5.12 8.05 3.21
N ASP A 406 4.04 7.28 3.33
CA ASP A 406 3.00 7.46 4.34
C ASP A 406 2.95 6.26 5.27
N HIS A 407 3.29 6.51 6.53
CA HIS A 407 3.36 5.52 7.61
C HIS A 407 2.05 5.39 8.41
N THR A 408 0.97 6.01 7.94
CA THR A 408 -0.33 5.86 8.59
C THR A 408 -0.79 4.41 8.43
N VAL A 409 -1.25 3.80 9.52
CA VAL A 409 -1.86 2.47 9.47
C VAL A 409 -3.24 2.57 8.80
N PHE A 410 -3.41 1.87 7.67
CA PHE A 410 -4.66 1.79 6.91
C PHE A 410 -5.33 0.44 7.00
#